data_AF-A0AA37GV02-F1
#
_entry.id   AF-A0AA37GV02-F1
#
_cell.length_a   1.000
_cell.length_b   1.000
_cell.length_c   1.000
_cell.angle_alpha   90.00
_cell.angle_beta   90.00
_cell.angle_gamma   90.00
#
_symmetry.space_group_name_H-M   'P 1'
#
loop_
_entity.id
_entity.type
_entity.pdbx_description
1 polymer ?
#
loop_
_entity_poly.entity_id
_entity_poly.type
_entity_poly.pdbx_seq_one_letter_code
_entity_poly.pdbx_strand_id
1 'polypeptide(L)'
;MIVHHPWIDLFPFPRLRDNVLLGVAAGLLDDDELCADILEVKDEDLSGRPSLIVWGEPSDWMAWEANEAFFRKWGFLARGCHEILRSTNHWRAKRGEKGIVFYV
;
A
#
# COMPACT_ATOMS: atom_id res chain seq x y z
N MET A 1 18.09 -8.87 -10.93
CA MET A 1 17.03 -9.47 -10.10
C MET A 1 17.42 -9.22 -8.65
N ILE A 2 16.56 -8.56 -7.88
CA ILE A 2 16.78 -8.31 -6.45
C ILE A 2 16.15 -9.48 -5.69
N VAL A 3 16.90 -10.13 -4.78
CA VAL A 3 16.34 -11.16 -3.89
C VAL A 3 15.44 -10.45 -2.87
N HIS A 4 14.18 -10.88 -2.77
CA HIS A 4 13.19 -10.23 -1.92
C HIS A 4 12.10 -11.23 -1.51
N HIS A 5 11.32 -10.90 -0.47
CA HIS A 5 10.23 -11.76 -0.03
C HIS A 5 9.08 -11.82 -1.06
N PRO A 6 8.54 -13.02 -1.40
CA PRO A 6 7.57 -13.18 -2.48
C PRO A 6 6.28 -12.36 -2.34
N TRP A 7 5.91 -11.93 -1.13
CA TRP A 7 4.70 -11.15 -0.92
C TRP A 7 4.77 -9.77 -1.61
N ILE A 8 5.96 -9.24 -1.88
CA ILE A 8 6.14 -7.97 -2.61
C ILE A 8 5.63 -8.07 -4.06
N ASP A 9 5.61 -9.28 -4.62
CA ASP A 9 5.06 -9.54 -5.96
C ASP A 9 3.53 -9.47 -6.02
N LEU A 10 2.85 -9.39 -4.86
CA LEU A 10 1.40 -9.23 -4.79
C LEU A 10 0.94 -7.84 -5.22
N PHE A 11 1.83 -6.85 -5.25
CA PHE A 11 1.46 -5.49 -5.63
C PHE A 11 1.23 -5.38 -7.14
N PRO A 12 -0.01 -5.09 -7.61
CA PRO A 12 -0.28 -4.78 -9.01
C PRO A 12 0.14 -3.34 -9.38
N PHE A 13 1.11 -2.79 -8.65
CA PHE A 13 1.58 -1.42 -8.74
C PHE A 13 3.09 -1.43 -9.03
N PRO A 14 3.51 -1.43 -10.31
CA PRO A 14 4.93 -1.55 -10.65
C PRO A 14 5.81 -0.51 -9.94
N ARG A 15 5.35 0.76 -9.89
CA ARG A 15 6.12 1.83 -9.23
C ARG A 15 6.23 1.63 -7.72
N LEU A 16 5.14 1.25 -7.05
CA LEU A 16 5.14 0.98 -5.61
C LEU A 16 6.07 -0.20 -5.28
N ARG A 17 5.97 -1.28 -6.08
CA ARG A 17 6.84 -2.46 -5.95
C ARG A 17 8.31 -2.10 -6.11
N ASP A 18 8.65 -1.33 -7.14
CA ASP A 18 10.03 -0.86 -7.35
C ASP A 18 10.54 -0.03 -6.14
N ASN A 19 9.71 0.86 -5.61
CA ASN A 19 10.07 1.67 -4.45
C ASN A 19 10.31 0.81 -3.20
N VAL A 20 9.50 -0.24 -2.98
CA VAL A 20 9.71 -1.22 -1.89
C VAL A 20 11.04 -1.95 -2.08
N LEU A 21 11.29 -2.52 -3.26
CA LEU A 21 12.52 -3.25 -3.55
C LEU A 21 13.77 -2.39 -3.37
N LEU A 22 13.73 -1.14 -3.83
CA LEU A 22 14.83 -0.19 -3.65
C LEU A 22 15.00 0.20 -2.18
N GLY A 23 13.90 0.40 -1.44
CA GLY A 23 13.93 0.72 -0.02
C GLY A 23 14.57 -0.39 0.82
N VAL A 24 14.18 -1.64 0.59
CA VAL A 24 14.76 -2.82 1.24
C VAL A 24 16.24 -2.97 0.90
N ALA A 25 16.59 -2.89 -0.38
CA ALA A 25 17.99 -3.01 -0.83
C ALA A 25 18.89 -1.90 -0.27
N ALA A 26 18.34 -0.71 -0.01
CA ALA A 26 19.05 0.41 0.59
C ALA A 26 19.05 0.38 2.15
N GLY A 27 18.37 -0.59 2.78
CA GLY A 27 18.21 -0.65 4.24
C GLY A 27 17.39 0.50 4.81
N LEU A 28 16.51 1.10 4.01
CA LEU A 28 15.66 2.24 4.40
C LEU A 28 14.33 1.80 5.04
N LEU A 29 13.96 0.53 4.88
CA LEU A 29 12.81 -0.07 5.54
C LEU A 29 13.09 -1.54 5.84
N ASP A 30 12.42 -2.03 6.88
CA ASP A 30 12.35 -3.45 7.24
C ASP A 30 11.14 -4.07 6.51
N ASP A 31 11.39 -5.07 5.66
CA ASP A 31 10.33 -5.73 4.91
C ASP A 31 9.46 -6.66 5.75
N ASP A 32 9.96 -7.19 6.88
CA ASP A 32 9.13 -7.92 7.83
C ASP A 32 8.15 -6.96 8.53
N GLU A 33 8.61 -5.75 8.89
CA GLU A 33 7.74 -4.72 9.49
C GLU A 33 6.65 -4.26 8.50
N LEU A 34 7.04 -3.96 7.25
CA LEU A 34 6.09 -3.57 6.21
C LEU A 34 5.10 -4.69 5.92
N CYS A 35 5.56 -5.95 5.84
CA CYS A 35 4.74 -7.14 5.68
C CYS A 35 3.72 -7.26 6.80
N ALA A 36 4.16 -7.15 8.07
CA ALA A 36 3.29 -7.25 9.23
C ALA A 36 2.21 -6.15 9.23
N ASP A 37 2.58 -4.92 8.90
CA ASP A 37 1.62 -3.82 8.79
C ASP A 37 0.55 -4.12 7.74
N ILE A 38 0.95 -4.47 6.51
CA ILE A 38 0.01 -4.58 5.38
C ILE A 38 -0.77 -5.90 5.35
N LEU A 39 -0.21 -7.02 5.82
CA LEU A 39 -0.79 -8.36 5.68
C LEU A 39 -1.46 -8.86 6.95
N GLU A 40 -1.02 -8.45 8.13
CA GLU A 40 -1.76 -8.84 9.33
C GLU A 40 -3.10 -8.10 9.32
N VAL A 41 -4.22 -8.81 9.28
CA VAL A 41 -5.55 -8.24 9.52
C VAL A 41 -6.02 -8.72 10.89
N LYS A 42 -5.81 -7.90 11.93
CA LYS A 42 -6.52 -8.01 13.22
C LYS A 42 -7.75 -7.12 13.10
N ASP A 43 -8.93 -7.74 13.21
CA ASP A 43 -10.25 -7.14 12.95
C ASP A 43 -10.54 -5.85 13.74
N GLU A 44 -9.81 -5.62 14.84
CA GLU A 44 -10.10 -4.54 15.78
C GLU A 44 -9.41 -3.21 15.45
N ASP A 45 -8.43 -3.18 14.51
CA ASP A 45 -7.55 -2.02 14.35
C ASP A 45 -7.20 -1.64 12.89
N LEU A 46 -8.17 -1.66 11.98
CA LEU A 46 -7.98 -1.15 10.61
C LEU A 46 -7.76 0.37 10.54
N SER A 47 -8.01 1.09 11.64
CA SER A 47 -7.85 2.55 11.72
C SER A 47 -6.51 3.01 12.30
N GLY A 48 -5.90 2.21 13.19
CA GLY A 48 -4.65 2.56 13.88
C GLY A 48 -3.38 2.13 13.15
N ARG A 49 -3.39 1.00 12.44
CA ARG A 49 -2.19 0.47 11.77
C ARG A 49 -2.23 0.62 10.24
N PRO A 50 -1.08 0.82 9.58
CA PRO A 50 -1.00 0.90 8.13
C PRO A 50 -1.54 -0.37 7.49
N SER A 51 -2.45 -0.27 6.50
CA SER A 51 -2.97 -1.46 5.83
C SER A 51 -3.37 -1.20 4.39
N LEU A 52 -3.40 -2.28 3.61
CA LEU A 52 -3.97 -2.32 2.27
C LEU A 52 -5.20 -3.25 2.27
N ILE A 53 -6.28 -2.79 1.67
CA ILE A 53 -7.55 -3.51 1.55
C ILE A 53 -7.70 -3.90 0.08
N VAL A 54 -8.06 -5.15 -0.18
CA VAL A 54 -8.37 -5.65 -1.52
C VAL A 54 -9.87 -5.90 -1.61
N TRP A 55 -10.55 -5.08 -2.42
CA TRP A 55 -12.01 -5.11 -2.61
C TRP A 55 -12.48 -6.04 -3.73
N GLY A 56 -11.55 -6.66 -4.45
CA GLY A 56 -11.85 -7.46 -5.64
C GLY A 56 -10.65 -8.31 -6.06
N GLU A 57 -10.43 -8.40 -7.37
CA GLU A 57 -9.35 -9.19 -7.95
C GLU A 57 -7.97 -8.58 -7.61
N PRO A 58 -7.06 -9.29 -6.91
CA PRO A 58 -5.78 -8.72 -6.47
C PRO A 58 -4.87 -8.29 -7.63
N SER A 59 -5.01 -8.88 -8.81
CA SER A 59 -4.25 -8.47 -10.00
C SER A 59 -4.73 -7.16 -10.64
N ASP A 60 -5.92 -6.67 -10.28
CA ASP A 60 -6.43 -5.37 -10.71
C ASP A 60 -6.05 -4.29 -9.68
N TRP A 61 -5.18 -3.35 -10.08
CA TRP A 61 -4.77 -2.25 -9.22
C TRP A 61 -5.95 -1.39 -8.72
N MET A 62 -7.05 -1.30 -9.48
CA MET A 62 -8.23 -0.56 -9.07
C MET A 62 -8.96 -1.24 -7.90
N ALA A 63 -8.71 -2.52 -7.64
CA ALA A 63 -9.30 -3.26 -6.52
C ALA A 63 -8.66 -2.94 -5.16
N TRP A 64 -7.55 -2.19 -5.12
CA TRP A 64 -6.79 -1.95 -3.89
C TRP A 64 -7.09 -0.58 -3.28
N GLU A 65 -7.11 -0.51 -1.95
CA GLU A 65 -7.23 0.70 -1.17
C GLU A 65 -6.17 0.73 -0.06
N ALA A 66 -5.45 1.84 0.07
CA ALA A 66 -4.60 2.11 1.22
C ALA A 66 -5.35 2.93 2.26
N ASN A 67 -5.25 2.54 3.53
CA ASN A 67 -5.83 3.35 4.61
C ASN A 67 -4.98 4.59 4.91
N GLU A 68 -5.48 5.50 5.74
CA GLU A 68 -4.76 6.73 6.08
C GLU A 68 -3.44 6.46 6.82
N ALA A 69 -3.39 5.41 7.65
CA ALA A 69 -2.19 5.03 8.38
C ALA A 69 -1.06 4.58 7.45
N PHE A 70 -1.39 3.95 6.32
CA PHE A 70 -0.45 3.64 5.25
C PHE A 70 0.23 4.88 4.71
N PHE A 71 -0.52 5.92 4.34
CA PHE A 71 0.08 7.15 3.85
C PHE A 71 0.91 7.88 4.93
N ARG A 72 0.57 7.73 6.21
CA ARG A 72 1.35 8.30 7.32
C ARG A 72 2.70 7.62 7.53
N LYS A 73 2.74 6.27 7.57
CA LYS A 73 3.97 5.51 7.87
C LYS A 73 4.77 5.20 6.60
N TRP A 74 4.09 4.72 5.58
CA TRP A 74 4.68 4.16 4.36
C TRP A 74 4.45 5.02 3.11
N GLY A 75 3.86 6.21 3.24
CA GLY A 75 3.49 7.05 2.11
C GLY A 75 4.65 7.42 1.17
N PHE A 76 5.90 7.42 1.65
CA PHE A 76 7.07 7.62 0.80
C PHE A 76 7.22 6.55 -0.29
N LEU A 77 6.70 5.33 -0.06
CA LEU A 77 6.68 4.25 -1.04
C LEU A 77 5.70 4.52 -2.18
N ALA A 78 4.67 5.35 -1.96
CA ALA A 78 3.71 5.72 -3.00
C ALA A 78 4.26 6.76 -3.99
N ARG A 79 5.52 7.21 -3.84
CA ARG A 79 6.11 8.24 -4.70
C ARG A 79 6.12 7.83 -6.18
N GLY A 80 5.51 8.65 -7.02
CA GLY A 80 5.30 8.43 -8.45
C GLY A 80 4.26 7.37 -8.79
N CYS A 81 3.55 6.79 -7.81
CA CYS A 81 2.47 5.83 -8.00
C CYS A 81 1.13 6.53 -7.80
N HIS A 82 0.62 7.15 -8.86
CA HIS A 82 -0.67 7.83 -8.79
C HIS A 82 -1.85 6.85 -8.67
N GLU A 83 -1.65 5.61 -9.10
CA GLU A 83 -2.64 4.54 -9.11
C GLU A 83 -3.14 4.20 -7.71
N ILE A 84 -2.24 4.03 -6.73
CA ILE A 84 -2.65 3.67 -5.36
C ILE A 84 -3.49 4.76 -4.70
N LEU A 85 -3.16 6.05 -4.94
CA LEU A 85 -3.97 7.16 -4.44
C LEU A 85 -5.33 7.23 -5.16
N ARG A 86 -5.35 6.97 -6.47
CA ARG A 86 -6.57 6.98 -7.27
C ARG A 86 -7.53 5.86 -6.89
N SER A 87 -7.04 4.63 -6.74
CA SER A 87 -7.85 3.48 -6.33
C SER A 87 -8.35 3.65 -4.89
N THR A 88 -7.51 4.16 -4.00
CA THR A 88 -7.92 4.53 -2.63
C THR A 88 -9.07 5.52 -2.65
N ASN A 89 -8.93 6.64 -3.37
CA ASN A 89 -9.97 7.64 -3.43
C ASN A 89 -11.25 7.15 -4.15
N HIS A 90 -11.13 6.19 -5.07
CA HIS A 90 -12.28 5.54 -5.69
C HIS A 90 -13.13 4.78 -4.66
N TRP A 91 -12.51 3.94 -3.82
CA TRP A 91 -13.23 3.16 -2.82
C TRP A 91 -13.77 4.02 -1.67
N ARG A 92 -12.99 5.01 -1.22
CA ARG A 92 -13.46 6.00 -0.24
C ARG A 92 -14.71 6.75 -0.74
N ALA A 93 -14.69 7.20 -2.00
CA ALA A 93 -15.83 7.88 -2.60
C ALA A 93 -17.10 7.00 -2.67
N LYS A 94 -16.97 5.70 -2.97
CA LYS A 94 -18.10 4.76 -2.96
C LYS A 94 -18.78 4.64 -1.58
N ARG A 95 -18.02 4.85 -0.50
CA ARG A 95 -18.53 4.85 0.89
C ARG A 95 -18.89 6.25 1.41
N GLY A 96 -18.77 7.30 0.58
CA GLY A 96 -19.03 8.68 0.99
C GLY A 96 -17.93 9.28 1.88
N GLU A 97 -16.76 8.65 1.96
CA GLU A 97 -15.62 9.16 2.72
C GLU A 97 -14.89 10.28 1.95
N LYS A 98 -14.25 11.19 2.68
CA LYS A 98 -13.40 12.22 2.07
C LYS A 98 -12.18 11.60 1.42
N GLY A 99 -11.86 12.04 0.21
CA GLY A 99 -10.63 11.65 -0.48
C GLY A 99 -9.38 12.07 0.31
N ILE A 100 -8.35 11.23 0.25
CA ILE A 100 -7.02 11.52 0.75
C ILE A 100 -6.32 12.42 -0.27
N VAL A 101 -5.73 13.50 0.23
CA VAL A 101 -4.81 14.36 -0.54
C VAL A 101 -3.40 14.01 -0.09
N PHE A 102 -2.64 13.39 -0.98
CA PHE A 102 -1.26 12.97 -0.71
C PHE A 102 -0.39 13.28 -1.93
N TYR A 103 0.84 13.71 -1.69
CA TYR A 103 1.79 13.95 -2.77
C TYR A 103 2.48 12.64 -3.12
N VAL A 104 1.93 11.97 -4.13
CA VAL A 104 2.52 10.81 -4.81
C VAL A 104 3.50 11.29 -5.86
#